data_AF-A0A520C101-F1
#
_entry.id   AF-A0A520C101-F1
#
_cell.length_a   1.000
_cell.length_b   1.000
_cell.length_c   1.000
_cell.angle_alpha   90.00
_cell.angle_beta   90.00
_cell.angle_gamma   90.00
#
_symmetry.space_group_name_H-M   'P 1'
#
loop_
_entity.id
_entity.type
_entity.pdbx_description
1 polymer ?
#
loop_
_entity_poly.entity_id
_entity_poly.type
_entity_poly.pdbx_seq_one_letter_code
_entity_poly.pdbx_strand_id
1 'polypeptide(L)'
;MDFPVKDWEFIPIAVYKALLAETKERFTTIPDETVSVTEKSIKCLLGYLTFFLAVGVFLFSNHYTISWWIFLSLILASTLVILRGYKIIKLRPSHITGLLPENVLSSDFEGEIDFTHEEKEKLYYLNAIKTYNQKIIEGTEDNNERAEKYDSFLKWTLALVFATVAFLLFTIYSHPVSVKP
;
A
#
# COMPACT_ATOMS: atom_id res chain seq x y z
N MET A 1 17.98 1.43 14.88
CA MET A 1 18.82 0.69 15.84
C MET A 1 20.22 0.63 15.26
N ASP A 2 21.17 1.34 15.85
CA ASP A 2 22.58 1.13 15.53
C ASP A 2 22.96 -0.25 16.07
N PHE A 3 23.34 -1.18 15.18
CA PHE A 3 24.01 -2.39 15.62
C PHE A 3 25.36 -1.96 16.19
N PRO A 4 25.66 -2.18 17.48
CA PRO A 4 27.01 -2.00 17.96
C PRO A 4 27.84 -3.12 17.36
N VAL A 5 28.48 -2.85 16.21
CA VAL A 5 29.47 -3.75 15.60
C VAL A 5 30.76 -3.63 16.42
N LYS A 6 30.70 -4.04 17.68
CA LYS A 6 31.86 -4.42 18.45
C LYS A 6 31.85 -5.95 18.45
N ASP A 7 32.96 -6.56 18.06
CA ASP A 7 33.20 -8.01 18.08
C ASP A 7 32.61 -8.84 16.91
N TRP A 8 32.40 -8.25 15.72
CA TRP A 8 31.91 -8.98 14.54
C TRP A 8 32.85 -10.11 14.06
N GLU A 9 34.15 -9.94 14.27
CA GLU A 9 35.19 -10.92 13.90
C GLU A 9 35.04 -12.24 14.66
N PHE A 10 34.56 -12.17 15.90
CA PHE A 10 34.43 -13.31 16.82
C PHE A 10 33.14 -14.12 16.59
N ILE A 11 32.21 -13.61 15.80
CA ILE A 11 30.95 -14.30 15.51
C ILE A 11 31.18 -15.36 14.42
N PRO A 12 30.78 -16.62 14.62
CA PRO A 12 30.91 -17.66 13.62
C PRO A 12 30.14 -17.32 12.33
N ILE A 13 30.74 -17.63 11.18
CA ILE A 13 30.12 -17.35 9.87
C ILE A 13 28.75 -18.00 9.67
N ALA A 14 28.50 -19.11 10.35
CA ALA A 14 27.20 -19.80 10.35
C ALA A 14 26.06 -18.90 10.87
N VAL A 15 26.35 -18.03 11.85
CA VAL A 15 25.37 -17.09 12.40
C VAL A 15 24.99 -16.04 11.35
N TYR A 16 25.98 -15.50 10.63
CA TYR A 16 25.74 -14.56 9.53
C TYR A 16 24.93 -15.19 8.38
N LYS A 17 25.21 -16.45 8.03
CA LYS A 17 24.45 -17.20 7.02
C LYS A 17 22.99 -17.41 7.44
N ALA A 18 22.76 -17.78 8.70
CA ALA A 18 21.41 -17.94 9.25
C ALA A 18 20.66 -16.61 9.27
N LEU A 19 21.30 -15.53 9.71
CA LEU A 19 20.69 -14.21 9.80
C LEU A 19 20.35 -13.64 8.41
N LEU A 20 21.23 -13.83 7.43
CA LEU A 20 20.95 -13.45 6.04
C LEU A 20 19.74 -14.23 5.49
N ALA A 21 19.63 -15.53 5.79
CA ALA A 21 18.49 -16.33 5.37
C ALA A 21 17.17 -15.79 5.95
N GLU A 22 17.12 -15.51 7.26
CA GLU A 22 15.95 -14.91 7.92
C GLU A 22 15.61 -13.53 7.33
N THR A 23 16.64 -12.69 7.12
CA THR A 23 16.44 -11.34 6.57
C THR A 23 15.89 -11.41 5.14
N LYS A 24 16.39 -12.35 4.33
CA LYS A 24 15.90 -12.56 2.97
C LYS A 24 14.45 -13.06 2.96
N GLU A 25 14.08 -13.95 3.88
CA GLU A 25 12.70 -14.40 4.05
C GLU A 25 11.76 -13.24 4.39
N ARG A 26 12.13 -12.38 5.36
CA ARG A 26 11.36 -11.16 5.67
C ARG A 26 11.27 -10.19 4.50
N PHE A 27 12.33 -10.06 3.70
CA PHE A 27 12.28 -9.23 2.49
C PHE A 27 11.26 -9.78 1.47
N THR A 28 11.13 -11.11 1.36
CA THR A 28 10.15 -11.71 0.44
C THR A 28 8.69 -11.54 0.86
N THR A 29 8.39 -11.26 2.12
CA THR A 29 7.00 -11.05 2.59
C THR A 29 6.48 -9.62 2.35
N ILE A 30 7.37 -8.63 2.17
CA ILE A 30 6.99 -7.22 1.95
C ILE A 30 6.18 -7.00 0.65
N PRO A 31 6.56 -7.61 -0.50
CA PRO A 31 5.75 -7.53 -1.72
C PRO A 31 4.32 -8.05 -1.54
N ASP A 32 4.11 -9.11 -0.74
CA ASP A 32 2.80 -9.74 -0.54
C ASP A 32 1.82 -8.79 0.19
N GLU A 33 2.30 -8.05 1.18
CA GLU A 33 1.52 -7.01 1.85
C GLU A 33 1.14 -5.87 0.91
N THR A 34 2.09 -5.44 0.06
CA THR A 34 1.85 -4.43 -0.98
C THR A 34 0.77 -4.88 -1.96
N VAL A 35 0.80 -6.14 -2.40
CA VAL A 35 -0.20 -6.70 -3.32
C VAL A 35 -1.57 -6.76 -2.63
N SER A 36 -1.62 -7.19 -1.37
CA SER A 36 -2.85 -7.28 -0.58
C SER A 36 -3.58 -5.93 -0.44
N VAL A 37 -2.86 -4.86 -0.10
CA VAL A 37 -3.46 -3.50 0.02
C VAL A 37 -3.95 -2.99 -1.34
N THR A 38 -3.21 -3.28 -2.41
CA THR A 38 -3.61 -2.91 -3.79
C THR A 38 -4.91 -3.61 -4.18
N GLU A 39 -4.99 -4.92 -3.97
CA GLU A 39 -6.16 -5.72 -4.32
C GLU A 39 -7.40 -5.29 -3.54
N LYS A 40 -7.26 -5.05 -2.22
CA LYS A 40 -8.33 -4.49 -1.38
C LYS A 40 -8.80 -3.12 -1.89
N SER A 41 -7.88 -2.27 -2.32
CA SER A 41 -8.19 -0.94 -2.88
C SER A 41 -8.97 -1.06 -4.19
N ILE A 42 -8.57 -1.96 -5.09
CA ILE A 42 -9.28 -2.23 -6.35
C ILE A 42 -10.69 -2.75 -6.07
N LYS A 43 -10.84 -3.74 -5.18
CA LYS A 43 -12.15 -4.29 -4.81
C LYS A 43 -13.07 -3.23 -4.21
N CYS A 44 -12.55 -2.37 -3.34
CA CYS A 44 -13.30 -1.26 -2.76
C CYS A 44 -13.75 -0.25 -3.82
N LEU A 45 -12.88 0.11 -4.77
CA LEU A 45 -13.23 1.00 -5.88
C LEU A 45 -14.30 0.40 -6.79
N LEU A 46 -14.20 -0.89 -7.11
CA LEU A 46 -15.22 -1.58 -7.91
C LEU A 46 -16.58 -1.57 -7.19
N GLY A 47 -16.62 -1.94 -5.91
CA GLY A 47 -17.86 -1.91 -5.12
C GLY A 47 -18.49 -0.51 -5.06
N TYR A 48 -17.66 0.52 -4.89
CA TYR A 48 -18.09 1.91 -4.94
C TYR A 48 -18.72 2.29 -6.29
N LEU A 49 -18.06 1.98 -7.40
CA LEU A 49 -18.57 2.27 -8.75
C LEU A 49 -19.88 1.52 -9.03
N THR A 50 -19.97 0.24 -8.67
CA THR A 50 -21.20 -0.55 -8.84
C THR A 50 -22.37 0.04 -8.03
N PHE A 51 -22.13 0.48 -6.80
CA PHE A 51 -23.14 1.13 -5.97
C PHE A 51 -23.67 2.42 -6.62
N PHE A 52 -22.77 3.34 -7.01
CA PHE A 52 -23.19 4.62 -7.60
C PHE A 52 -23.83 4.46 -8.97
N LEU A 53 -23.42 3.45 -9.75
CA LEU A 53 -24.10 3.09 -11.00
C LEU A 53 -25.55 2.63 -10.72
N ALA A 54 -25.75 1.73 -9.75
CA ALA A 54 -27.08 1.25 -9.37
C ALA A 54 -27.98 2.38 -8.86
N VAL A 55 -27.44 3.29 -8.04
CA VAL A 55 -28.14 4.50 -7.59
C VAL A 55 -28.54 5.39 -8.77
N GLY A 56 -27.62 5.62 -9.72
CA GLY A 56 -27.90 6.40 -10.92
C GLY A 56 -29.02 5.81 -11.78
N VAL A 57 -28.98 4.49 -12.01
CA VAL A 57 -30.04 3.76 -12.73
C VAL A 57 -31.38 3.88 -12.00
N PHE A 58 -31.40 3.67 -10.67
CA PHE A 58 -32.62 3.79 -9.87
C PHE A 58 -33.25 5.18 -9.98
N LEU A 59 -32.44 6.24 -9.87
CA LEU A 59 -32.90 7.62 -9.95
C LEU A 59 -33.47 7.94 -11.34
N PHE A 60 -32.82 7.47 -12.40
CA PHE A 60 -33.26 7.65 -13.78
C PHE A 60 -34.56 6.90 -14.08
N SER A 61 -34.67 5.62 -13.66
CA SER A 61 -35.84 4.78 -13.88
C SER A 61 -37.09 5.27 -13.15
N ASN A 62 -36.94 5.98 -12.03
CA ASN A 62 -38.05 6.54 -11.26
C ASN A 62 -38.31 8.02 -11.55
N HIS A 63 -37.63 8.60 -12.56
CA HIS A 63 -37.76 10.00 -12.96
C HIS A 63 -37.59 11.01 -11.81
N TYR A 64 -36.72 10.71 -10.84
CA TYR A 64 -36.43 11.64 -9.75
C TYR A 64 -35.66 12.85 -10.29
N THR A 65 -36.22 14.05 -10.10
CA THR A 65 -35.55 15.30 -10.45
C THR A 65 -34.52 15.65 -9.37
N ILE A 66 -33.24 15.53 -9.69
CA ILE A 66 -32.16 15.90 -8.79
C ILE A 66 -31.73 17.34 -9.11
N SER A 67 -31.56 18.16 -8.07
CA SER A 67 -30.99 19.50 -8.24
C SER A 67 -29.60 19.40 -8.90
N TRP A 68 -29.36 20.23 -9.91
CA TRP A 68 -28.08 20.29 -10.61
C TRP A 68 -26.88 20.47 -9.66
N TRP A 69 -27.05 21.23 -8.58
CA TRP A 69 -26.02 21.43 -7.57
C TRP A 69 -25.69 20.15 -6.78
N ILE A 70 -26.70 19.34 -6.47
CA ILE A 70 -26.51 18.05 -5.80
C ILE A 70 -25.78 17.09 -6.74
N PHE A 71 -26.20 17.02 -8.01
CA PHE A 71 -25.55 16.22 -9.03
C PHE A 71 -24.06 16.59 -9.21
N LEU A 72 -23.77 17.89 -9.34
CA LEU A 72 -22.40 18.39 -9.45
C LEU A 72 -21.55 18.05 -8.20
N SER A 73 -22.13 18.19 -7.01
CA SER A 73 -21.44 17.86 -5.75
C SER A 73 -21.09 16.37 -5.66
N LEU A 74 -21.98 15.48 -6.12
CA LEU A 74 -21.75 14.04 -6.17
C LEU A 74 -20.65 13.69 -7.17
N ILE A 75 -20.61 14.33 -8.35
CA ILE A 75 -19.53 14.14 -9.32
C ILE A 75 -18.19 14.57 -8.75
N LEU A 76 -18.11 15.76 -8.14
CA LEU A 76 -16.88 16.27 -7.54
C LEU A 76 -16.39 15.36 -6.41
N ALA A 77 -17.29 14.96 -5.51
CA ALA A 77 -16.96 14.06 -4.42
C ALA A 77 -16.49 12.68 -4.93
N SER A 78 -17.16 12.14 -5.96
CA SER A 78 -16.79 10.86 -6.58
C SER A 78 -15.42 10.94 -7.26
N THR A 79 -15.14 12.04 -7.95
CA THR A 79 -13.84 12.28 -8.58
C THR A 79 -12.72 12.31 -7.54
N LEU A 80 -12.94 12.96 -6.39
CA LEU A 80 -11.97 12.98 -5.29
C LEU A 80 -11.71 11.58 -4.70
N VAL A 81 -12.74 10.76 -4.55
CA VAL A 81 -12.63 9.37 -4.08
C VAL A 81 -11.82 8.53 -5.07
N ILE A 82 -12.10 8.64 -6.37
CA ILE A 82 -11.37 7.93 -7.43
C ILE A 82 -9.88 8.35 -7.47
N LEU A 83 -9.60 9.66 -7.39
CA LEU A 83 -8.22 10.17 -7.36
C LEU A 83 -7.43 9.65 -6.15
N ARG A 84 -8.08 9.54 -4.98
CA ARG A 84 -7.46 8.95 -3.77
C ARG A 84 -7.17 7.46 -3.96
N GLY A 85 -8.11 6.69 -4.53
CA GLY A 85 -7.91 5.29 -4.87
C GLY A 85 -6.75 5.07 -5.84
N TYR A 86 -6.66 5.88 -6.90
CA TYR A 86 -5.58 5.81 -7.89
C TYR A 86 -4.19 6.01 -7.27
N LYS A 87 -4.05 6.93 -6.32
CA LYS A 87 -2.77 7.16 -5.61
C LYS A 87 -2.29 5.94 -4.81
N ILE A 88 -3.20 5.08 -4.36
CA ILE A 88 -2.87 3.85 -3.62
C ILE A 88 -2.54 2.70 -4.58
N ILE A 89 -3.24 2.63 -5.71
CA ILE A 89 -3.12 1.56 -6.72
C ILE A 89 -1.87 1.73 -7.59
N LYS A 90 -1.37 2.95 -7.80
CA LYS A 90 -0.17 3.20 -8.61
C LYS A 90 1.04 2.42 -8.06
N LEU A 91 1.46 1.37 -8.77
CA LEU A 91 2.66 0.59 -8.45
C LEU A 91 3.90 1.50 -8.43
N ARG A 92 4.68 1.44 -7.34
CA ARG A 92 6.02 2.04 -7.27
C ARG A 92 7.05 0.92 -7.46
N PRO A 93 7.86 0.94 -8.53
CA PRO A 93 8.75 -0.18 -8.87
C PRO A 93 9.95 -0.37 -7.95
N SER A 94 10.26 0.57 -7.04
CA SER A 94 11.64 0.73 -6.54
C SER A 94 12.08 -0.19 -5.40
N HIS A 95 11.16 -0.87 -4.70
CA HIS A 95 11.50 -1.57 -3.45
C HIS A 95 11.56 -3.11 -3.61
N ILE A 96 11.16 -3.64 -4.76
CA ILE A 96 10.92 -5.08 -4.96
C ILE A 96 12.14 -5.79 -5.58
N THR A 97 13.05 -5.06 -6.21
CA THR A 97 14.30 -5.64 -6.74
C THR A 97 15.25 -5.97 -5.58
N GLY A 98 15.65 -7.24 -5.50
CA GLY A 98 16.57 -7.77 -4.50
C GLY A 98 17.95 -7.09 -4.51
N LEU A 99 18.92 -7.63 -3.77
CA LEU A 99 20.29 -7.13 -3.85
C LEU A 99 20.86 -7.40 -5.24
N LEU A 100 21.36 -6.35 -5.91
CA LEU A 100 22.30 -6.52 -7.00
C LEU A 100 23.66 -6.84 -6.34
N PRO A 101 24.33 -7.96 -6.71
CA PRO A 101 25.60 -8.37 -6.10
C PRO A 101 26.66 -7.28 -6.12
N GLU A 102 26.63 -6.44 -7.17
CA GLU A 102 27.54 -5.33 -7.43
C GLU A 102 27.47 -4.23 -6.35
N ASN A 103 26.30 -4.01 -5.72
CA ASN A 103 26.12 -2.96 -4.71
C ASN A 103 26.54 -3.38 -3.30
N VAL A 104 26.80 -4.67 -3.06
CA VAL A 104 27.20 -5.20 -1.74
C VAL A 104 28.71 -5.12 -1.54
N LEU A 105 29.46 -5.05 -2.64
CA LEU A 105 30.92 -5.11 -2.66
C LEU A 105 31.60 -3.74 -2.88
N SER A 106 30.86 -2.69 -3.28
CA SER A 106 31.44 -1.54 -3.97
C SER A 106 31.79 -0.29 -3.13
N SER A 107 31.84 -0.35 -1.81
CA SER A 107 32.32 0.81 -1.02
C SER A 107 33.30 0.47 0.09
N ASP A 108 33.12 -0.66 0.78
CA ASP A 108 33.90 -0.95 1.99
C ASP A 108 35.07 -1.91 1.73
N PHE A 109 35.09 -2.58 0.58
CA PHE A 109 36.13 -3.57 0.23
C PHE A 109 37.34 -2.99 -0.50
N GLU A 110 37.24 -1.79 -1.07
CA GLU A 110 38.31 -1.19 -1.89
C GLU A 110 39.47 -0.62 -1.05
N GLY A 111 39.30 -0.45 0.26
CA GLY A 111 40.31 0.16 1.14
C GLY A 111 41.20 -0.79 1.94
N GLU A 112 40.77 -2.03 2.20
CA GLU A 112 41.41 -2.90 3.20
C GLU A 112 42.01 -4.17 2.57
N ILE A 113 43.26 -4.03 2.12
CA ILE A 113 44.04 -5.04 1.39
C ILE A 113 44.40 -6.26 2.27
N ASP A 114 44.37 -6.11 3.60
CA ASP A 114 44.91 -7.09 4.56
C ASP A 114 43.91 -8.13 5.10
N PHE A 115 42.64 -8.15 4.66
CA PHE A 115 41.69 -9.15 5.16
C PHE A 115 41.93 -10.57 4.62
N THR A 116 41.80 -11.54 5.52
CA THR A 116 41.69 -12.95 5.20
C THR A 116 40.41 -13.25 4.41
N HIS A 117 40.39 -14.40 3.72
CA HIS A 117 39.22 -14.82 2.95
C HIS A 117 37.96 -14.98 3.83
N GLU A 118 38.12 -15.39 5.10
CA GLU A 118 37.00 -15.54 6.03
C GLU A 118 36.44 -14.18 6.48
N GLU A 119 37.30 -13.20 6.76
CA GLU A 119 36.88 -11.83 7.11
C GLU A 119 36.15 -11.15 5.95
N LYS A 120 36.64 -11.34 4.72
CA LYS A 120 35.95 -10.86 3.51
C LYS A 120 34.55 -11.46 3.37
N GLU A 121 34.40 -12.76 3.65
CA GLU A 121 33.10 -13.43 3.60
C GLU A 121 32.15 -12.92 4.71
N LYS A 122 32.66 -12.71 5.93
CA LYS A 122 31.90 -12.12 7.05
C LYS A 122 31.43 -10.68 6.73
N LEU A 123 32.32 -9.85 6.20
CA LEU A 123 32.01 -8.48 5.77
C LEU A 123 30.94 -8.45 4.67
N TYR A 124 31.02 -9.38 3.72
CA TYR A 124 30.02 -9.50 2.66
C TYR A 124 28.64 -9.80 3.25
N TYR A 125 28.53 -10.79 4.15
CA TYR A 125 27.26 -11.10 4.79
C TYR A 125 26.74 -9.94 5.63
N LEU A 126 27.61 -9.26 6.39
CA LEU A 126 27.25 -8.10 7.18
C LEU A 126 26.65 -6.99 6.31
N ASN A 127 27.29 -6.68 5.19
CA ASN A 127 26.80 -5.66 4.26
C ASN A 127 25.50 -6.09 3.59
N ALA A 128 25.39 -7.35 3.15
CA ALA A 128 24.14 -7.88 2.61
C ALA A 128 22.98 -7.78 3.61
N ILE A 129 23.22 -8.14 4.89
CA ILE A 129 22.24 -8.02 5.98
C ILE A 129 21.84 -6.56 6.19
N LYS A 130 22.81 -5.63 6.27
CA LYS A 130 22.53 -4.20 6.44
C LYS A 130 21.68 -3.65 5.30
N THR A 131 22.04 -3.94 4.06
CA THR A 131 21.30 -3.44 2.90
C THR A 131 19.89 -4.05 2.83
N TYR A 132 19.73 -5.35 3.12
CA TYR A 132 18.39 -5.94 3.20
C TYR A 132 17.56 -5.32 4.33
N ASN A 133 18.13 -5.12 5.52
CA ASN A 133 17.42 -4.49 6.63
C ASN A 133 16.98 -3.06 6.29
N GLN A 134 17.84 -2.28 5.63
CA GLN A 134 17.45 -0.95 5.17
C GLN A 134 16.28 -1.00 4.19
N LYS A 135 16.34 -1.88 3.17
CA LYS A 135 15.24 -2.07 2.23
C LYS A 135 13.96 -2.57 2.91
N ILE A 136 14.09 -3.39 3.95
CA ILE A 136 12.96 -3.86 4.76
C ILE A 136 12.30 -2.69 5.47
N ILE A 137 13.09 -1.84 6.14
CA ILE A 137 12.59 -0.65 6.84
C ILE A 137 11.86 0.27 5.85
N GLU A 138 12.51 0.62 4.73
CA GLU A 138 11.92 1.46 3.68
C GLU A 138 10.63 0.85 3.12
N GLY A 139 10.62 -0.46 2.83
CA GLY A 139 9.45 -1.16 2.34
C GLY A 139 8.31 -1.26 3.35
N THR A 140 8.61 -1.46 4.63
CA THR A 140 7.62 -1.48 5.71
C THR A 140 7.01 -0.10 5.96
N GLU A 141 7.82 0.97 5.95
CA GLU A 141 7.34 2.34 6.06
C GLU A 141 6.38 2.69 4.91
N ASP A 142 6.76 2.36 3.66
CA ASP A 142 5.91 2.54 2.48
C ASP A 142 4.60 1.72 2.60
N ASN A 143 4.67 0.47 3.04
CA ASN A 143 3.49 -0.37 3.26
C ASN A 143 2.54 0.22 4.30
N ASN A 144 3.07 0.72 5.42
CA ASN A 144 2.29 1.36 6.47
C ASN A 144 1.61 2.64 5.96
N GLU A 145 2.35 3.50 5.25
CA GLU A 145 1.78 4.72 4.65
C GLU A 145 0.64 4.37 3.66
N ARG A 146 0.77 3.27 2.92
CA ARG A 146 -0.29 2.78 2.02
C ARG A 146 -1.50 2.25 2.78
N ALA A 147 -1.29 1.52 3.87
CA ALA A 147 -2.36 1.03 4.72
C ALA A 147 -3.17 2.20 5.33
N GLU A 148 -2.50 3.25 5.80
CA GLU A 148 -3.14 4.47 6.31
C GLU A 148 -3.93 5.21 5.23
N LYS A 149 -3.36 5.37 4.03
CA LYS A 149 -4.06 5.96 2.89
C LYS A 149 -5.28 5.14 2.48
N TYR A 150 -5.19 3.81 2.51
CA TYR A 150 -6.31 2.91 2.26
C TYR A 150 -7.41 3.05 3.30
N ASP A 151 -7.07 3.09 4.59
CA ASP A 151 -8.04 3.30 5.67
C ASP A 151 -8.78 4.65 5.50
N SER A 152 -8.05 5.71 5.16
CA SER A 152 -8.66 7.00 4.82
C SER A 152 -9.60 6.89 3.61
N PHE A 153 -9.15 6.25 2.53
CA PHE A 153 -9.97 6.03 1.34
C PHE A 153 -11.26 5.25 1.64
N LEU A 154 -11.17 4.19 2.45
CA LEU A 154 -12.31 3.38 2.87
C LEU A 154 -13.32 4.23 3.67
N LYS A 155 -12.84 5.02 4.63
CA LYS A 155 -13.69 5.92 5.45
C LYS A 155 -14.45 6.93 4.59
N TRP A 156 -13.78 7.58 3.64
CA TRP A 156 -14.44 8.53 2.72
C TRP A 156 -15.45 7.86 1.80
N THR A 157 -15.11 6.67 1.29
CA THR A 157 -16.01 5.86 0.45
C THR A 157 -17.28 5.50 1.23
N LEU A 158 -17.14 4.98 2.45
CA LEU A 158 -18.27 4.63 3.31
C LEU A 158 -19.11 5.85 3.69
N ALA A 159 -18.48 6.97 4.06
CA ALA A 159 -19.19 8.19 4.39
C ALA A 159 -20.06 8.69 3.22
N LEU A 160 -19.53 8.63 1.98
CA LEU A 160 -20.29 9.02 0.80
C LEU A 160 -21.45 8.06 0.52
N VAL A 161 -21.25 6.76 0.68
CA VAL A 161 -22.31 5.75 0.55
C VAL A 161 -23.42 6.00 1.57
N PHE A 162 -23.08 6.17 2.85
CA PHE A 162 -24.08 6.47 3.89
C PHE A 162 -24.83 7.77 3.65
N ALA A 163 -24.12 8.84 3.25
CA ALA A 163 -24.75 10.11 2.90
C ALA A 163 -25.74 9.96 1.73
N THR A 164 -25.37 9.17 0.71
CA THR A 164 -26.22 8.90 -0.45
C THR A 164 -27.45 8.08 -0.06
N VAL A 165 -27.30 7.04 0.77
CA VAL A 165 -28.43 6.25 1.27
C VAL A 165 -29.38 7.11 2.10
N ALA A 166 -28.86 7.94 3.01
CA ALA A 166 -29.68 8.84 3.82
C ALA A 166 -30.46 9.84 2.94
N PHE A 167 -29.81 10.39 1.91
CA PHE A 167 -30.46 11.27 0.93
C PHE A 167 -31.58 10.56 0.15
N LEU A 168 -31.34 9.33 -0.32
CA LEU A 168 -32.34 8.54 -1.03
C LEU A 168 -33.55 8.24 -0.14
N LEU A 169 -33.32 7.81 1.11
CA LEU A 169 -34.40 7.56 2.08
C LEU A 169 -35.21 8.83 2.31
N PHE A 170 -34.53 9.96 2.59
CA PHE A 170 -35.21 11.24 2.78
C PHE A 170 -36.06 11.63 1.56
N THR A 171 -35.54 11.43 0.35
CA THR A 171 -36.24 11.75 -0.89
C THR A 171 -37.48 10.87 -1.09
N ILE A 172 -37.37 9.56 -0.83
CA ILE A 172 -38.47 8.60 -0.92
C ILE A 172 -39.58 8.92 0.11
N TYR A 173 -39.21 9.24 1.35
CA TYR A 173 -40.19 9.56 2.41
C TYR A 173 -40.84 10.94 2.23
N SER A 174 -40.11 11.92 1.70
CA SER A 174 -40.60 13.29 1.50
C SER A 174 -41.45 13.45 0.23
N HIS A 175 -41.27 12.55 -0.74
CA HIS A 175 -42.07 12.45 -1.95
C HIS A 175 -42.63 11.04 -2.07
N PRO A 176 -43.69 10.68 -1.32
CA PRO A 176 -44.34 9.39 -1.51
C PRO A 176 -44.79 9.31 -2.97
N VAL A 177 -44.23 8.35 -3.70
CA VAL A 177 -44.65 8.03 -5.06
C VAL A 177 -46.16 7.84 -4.99
N SER A 178 -46.91 8.74 -5.63
CA SER A 178 -48.34 8.53 -5.85
C SER A 178 -48.44 7.28 -6.72
N VAL A 179 -48.65 6.14 -6.08
CA VAL A 179 -49.04 4.92 -6.76
C VAL A 179 -50.41 5.24 -7.35
N LYS A 180 -50.42 5.67 -8.61
CA LYS A 180 -51.67 5.79 -9.35
C LYS A 180 -52.25 4.37 -9.41
N PRO A 181 -53.51 4.19 -8.98
CA PRO A 181 -54.19 2.90 -9.00
C PRO A 181 -54.34 2.36 -10.43
#